data_AF-A0AA86PTA8-F1
#
_entry.id   AF-A0AA86PTA8-F1
#
_cell.length_a   1.000
_cell.length_b   1.000
_cell.length_c   1.000
_cell.angle_alpha   90.00
_cell.angle_beta   90.00
_cell.angle_gamma   90.00
#
_symmetry.space_group_name_H-M   'P 1'
#
loop_
_entity.id
_entity.type
_entity.pdbx_description
1 polymer ?
#
loop_
_entity_poly.entity_id
_entity_poly.type
_entity_poly.pdbx_seq_one_letter_code
_entity_poly.pdbx_strand_id
1 'polypeptide(L)'
;MSKSVHTYSDREKSAFVNFLNSALSTDLVIKEAGYIPIDPKTDQIFTSIKDGKLLAHLCAWCAPGSIDLSKMLQPKAGKPLNPFQISENVKYVLKCMRDAGMNLTTIGASDVTEGRAYMLFGLFFQLFKKGNDRLLQEEIQRARNRMMEMGIAFDEAKMSPDRILMDFFNEGSQLMDSKKQARSVKEVADLNLIASTFASRCPGKFSTSFLQGDQASMAKKIIEVAKEIGMPDSVTAEDLVENNSQLTMMFAQQMAVHFIQVPKPSDQFLIDFMKNACPGNLKITFDNVLENDCLFELIAKNAPETITKQYVKTAPIQQKAEQLCKVIN
;
A
#
# COMPACT_ATOMS: atom_id res chain seq x y z
N MET A 1 18.78 -42.09 5.41
CA MET A 1 17.56 -41.26 5.21
C MET A 1 18.00 -39.81 5.13
N SER A 2 18.06 -39.25 3.92
CA SER A 2 18.34 -37.82 3.70
C SER A 2 17.11 -37.04 4.18
N LYS A 3 17.23 -36.29 5.28
CA LYS A 3 16.22 -35.29 5.64
C LYS A 3 16.26 -34.24 4.53
N SER A 4 15.16 -34.10 3.78
CA SER A 4 14.99 -32.99 2.87
C SER A 4 15.11 -31.70 3.67
N VAL A 5 16.24 -31.01 3.53
CA VAL A 5 16.41 -29.66 4.06
C VAL A 5 15.48 -28.79 3.24
N HIS A 6 14.32 -28.45 3.80
CA HIS A 6 13.40 -27.51 3.19
C HIS A 6 14.05 -26.12 3.25
N THR A 7 14.76 -25.77 2.19
CA THR A 7 15.32 -24.43 1.97
C THR A 7 14.18 -23.43 1.86
N TYR A 8 14.25 -22.35 2.63
CA TYR A 8 13.29 -21.25 2.56
C TYR A 8 13.90 -20.07 1.79
N SER A 9 13.06 -19.12 1.35
CA SER A 9 13.51 -17.99 0.53
C SER A 9 14.12 -16.87 1.38
N ASP A 10 15.43 -16.63 1.23
CA ASP A 10 16.11 -15.49 1.87
C ASP A 10 15.55 -14.13 1.43
N ARG A 11 15.03 -14.05 0.20
CA ARG A 11 14.37 -12.85 -0.34
C ARG A 11 13.09 -12.55 0.44
N GLU A 12 12.23 -13.56 0.61
CA GLU A 12 10.98 -13.44 1.37
C GLU A 12 11.25 -13.13 2.86
N LYS A 13 12.29 -13.74 3.45
CA LYS A 13 12.74 -13.41 4.81
C LYS A 13 13.10 -11.93 4.92
N SER A 14 13.96 -11.46 4.02
CA SER A 14 14.44 -10.08 4.01
C SER A 14 13.28 -9.08 3.84
N ALA A 15 12.37 -9.36 2.90
CA ALA A 15 11.17 -8.54 2.68
C ALA A 15 10.27 -8.47 3.92
N PHE A 16 10.05 -9.61 4.59
CA PHE A 16 9.25 -9.64 5.82
C PHE A 16 9.93 -8.88 6.96
N VAL A 17 11.25 -9.04 7.14
CA VAL A 17 12.01 -8.32 8.17
C VAL A 17 11.97 -6.80 7.93
N ASN A 18 12.14 -6.35 6.68
CA ASN A 18 12.02 -4.94 6.33
C ASN A 18 10.64 -4.38 6.68
N PHE A 19 9.57 -5.10 6.35
CA PHE A 19 8.21 -4.72 6.73
C PHE A 19 8.00 -4.70 8.23
N LEU A 20 8.45 -5.71 8.96
CA LEU A 20 8.32 -5.78 10.41
C LEU A 20 9.03 -4.62 11.09
N ASN A 21 10.27 -4.31 10.68
CA ASN A 21 11.03 -3.18 11.19
C ASN A 21 10.31 -1.85 10.93
N SER A 22 9.70 -1.70 9.75
CA SER A 22 8.91 -0.51 9.39
C SER A 22 7.61 -0.40 10.19
N ALA A 23 6.84 -1.48 10.27
CA ALA A 23 5.56 -1.56 10.97
C ALA A 23 5.71 -1.23 12.46
N LEU A 24 6.72 -1.79 13.12
CA LEU A 24 6.98 -1.57 14.54
C LEU A 24 7.96 -0.42 14.81
N SER A 25 8.29 0.38 13.80
CA SER A 25 9.26 1.49 13.93
C SER A 25 8.86 2.57 14.93
N THR A 26 7.63 2.59 15.45
CA THR A 26 7.18 3.53 16.49
C THR A 26 6.85 2.83 17.81
N ASP A 27 7.00 1.51 17.89
CA ASP A 27 6.71 0.72 19.09
C ASP A 27 7.88 0.79 20.09
N LEU A 28 7.75 1.64 21.10
CA LEU A 28 8.81 1.83 22.11
C LEU A 28 9.06 0.58 22.95
N VAL A 29 8.02 -0.22 23.24
CA VAL A 29 8.15 -1.43 24.07
C VAL A 29 9.03 -2.47 23.37
N ILE A 30 8.80 -2.69 22.07
CA ILE A 30 9.57 -3.63 21.27
C ILE A 30 11.00 -3.12 21.01
N LYS A 31 11.16 -1.82 20.81
CA LYS A 31 12.49 -1.18 20.66
C LYS A 31 13.33 -1.28 21.91
N GLU A 32 12.79 -0.87 23.07
CA GLU A 32 13.51 -0.88 24.34
C GLU A 32 13.86 -2.30 24.78
N ALA A 33 13.02 -3.28 24.44
CA ALA A 33 13.31 -4.69 24.66
C ALA A 33 14.33 -5.29 23.67
N GLY A 34 14.81 -4.51 22.68
CA GLY A 34 15.86 -4.93 21.75
C GLY A 34 15.41 -5.91 20.67
N TYR A 35 14.10 -6.02 20.39
CA TYR A 35 13.62 -6.91 19.33
C TYR A 35 13.83 -6.34 17.93
N ILE A 36 13.84 -5.01 17.77
CA ILE A 36 14.04 -4.32 16.49
C ILE A 36 15.12 -3.23 16.63
N PRO A 37 15.85 -2.89 15.54
CA PRO A 37 15.75 -3.47 14.20
C PRO A 37 16.37 -4.87 14.12
N ILE A 38 15.76 -5.75 13.33
CA ILE A 38 16.31 -7.06 12.96
C ILE A 38 17.08 -6.89 11.64
N ASP A 39 18.28 -7.46 11.53
CA ASP A 39 19.02 -7.46 10.27
C ASP A 39 18.37 -8.44 9.27
N PRO A 40 17.84 -7.96 8.11
CA PRO A 40 17.18 -8.80 7.11
C PRO A 40 18.07 -9.90 6.53
N LYS A 41 19.39 -9.75 6.60
CA LYS A 41 20.36 -10.75 6.10
C LYS A 41 20.56 -11.92 7.05
N THR A 42 20.08 -11.82 8.30
CA THR A 42 20.31 -12.81 9.35
C THR A 42 19.06 -13.64 9.64
N ASP A 43 19.26 -14.76 10.34
CA ASP A 43 18.19 -15.64 10.80
C ASP A 43 17.64 -15.23 12.18
N GLN A 44 18.01 -14.04 12.66
CA GLN A 44 17.58 -13.50 13.95
C GLN A 44 16.05 -13.45 14.09
N ILE A 45 15.31 -13.25 12.98
CA ILE A 45 13.85 -13.26 13.02
C ILE A 45 13.27 -14.56 13.62
N PHE A 46 13.89 -15.72 13.36
CA PHE A 46 13.39 -17.01 13.86
C PHE A 46 13.66 -17.23 15.35
N THR A 47 14.57 -16.45 15.95
CA THR A 47 14.80 -16.44 17.41
C THR A 47 14.00 -15.35 18.10
N SER A 48 13.90 -14.16 17.50
CA SER A 48 13.18 -13.00 18.07
C SER A 48 11.68 -13.22 18.27
N ILE A 49 11.05 -14.12 17.53
CA ILE A 49 9.61 -14.39 17.66
C ILE A 49 9.27 -15.46 18.72
N LYS A 50 10.27 -16.19 19.25
CA LYS A 50 10.05 -17.44 19.99
C LYS A 50 9.23 -17.28 21.28
N ASP A 51 9.35 -16.14 21.94
CA ASP A 51 8.62 -15.83 23.18
C ASP A 51 7.21 -15.25 22.93
N GLY A 52 6.84 -15.07 21.67
CA GLY A 52 5.56 -14.54 21.22
C GLY A 52 5.39 -13.03 21.38
N LYS A 53 6.32 -12.30 22.00
CA LYS A 53 6.15 -10.85 22.24
C LYS A 53 6.20 -10.05 20.94
N LEU A 54 7.20 -10.30 20.11
CA LEU A 54 7.31 -9.63 18.81
C LEU A 54 6.08 -9.91 17.93
N LEU A 55 5.58 -11.15 17.93
CA LEU A 55 4.36 -11.53 17.22
C LEU A 55 3.11 -10.87 17.79
N ALA A 56 3.01 -10.71 19.11
CA ALA A 56 1.89 -10.06 19.78
C ALA A 56 1.76 -8.60 19.34
N HIS A 57 2.86 -7.86 19.38
CA HIS A 57 2.89 -6.46 18.96
C HIS A 57 2.66 -6.30 17.46
N LEU A 58 3.23 -7.18 16.64
CA LEU A 58 2.94 -7.19 15.20
C LEU A 58 1.47 -7.53 14.92
N CYS A 59 0.84 -8.42 15.70
CA CYS A 59 -0.60 -8.69 15.61
C CYS A 59 -1.43 -7.46 15.98
N ALA A 60 -1.08 -6.77 17.06
CA ALA A 60 -1.74 -5.54 17.49
C ALA A 60 -1.62 -4.44 16.42
N TRP A 61 -0.48 -4.38 15.73
CA TRP A 61 -0.30 -3.51 14.59
C TRP A 61 -1.12 -3.98 13.38
N CYS A 62 -1.05 -5.23 12.93
CA CYS A 62 -1.80 -5.66 11.75
C CYS A 62 -3.33 -5.63 11.95
N ALA A 63 -3.81 -5.84 13.17
CA ALA A 63 -5.22 -5.85 13.53
C ALA A 63 -5.44 -5.17 14.89
N PRO A 64 -5.59 -3.83 14.92
CA PRO A 64 -5.82 -3.08 16.15
C PRO A 64 -7.01 -3.63 16.95
N GLY A 65 -6.81 -3.83 18.26
CA GLY A 65 -7.83 -4.39 19.15
C GLY A 65 -7.99 -5.92 19.10
N SER A 66 -7.25 -6.63 18.24
CA SER A 66 -7.33 -8.11 18.14
C SER A 66 -6.67 -8.85 19.30
N ILE A 67 -5.73 -8.20 19.98
CA ILE A 67 -4.94 -8.80 21.06
C ILE A 67 -4.86 -7.83 22.23
N ASP A 68 -5.16 -8.34 23.41
CA ASP A 68 -4.91 -7.64 24.67
C ASP A 68 -3.49 -7.99 25.16
N LEU A 69 -2.56 -7.05 24.99
CA LEU A 69 -1.16 -7.21 25.37
C LEU A 69 -0.96 -7.35 26.89
N SER A 70 -1.92 -6.91 27.73
CA SER A 70 -1.79 -7.07 29.19
C SER A 70 -1.97 -8.51 29.66
N LYS A 71 -2.51 -9.39 28.80
CA LYS A 71 -2.63 -10.83 29.08
C LYS A 71 -1.35 -11.61 28.79
N MET A 72 -0.38 -10.99 28.12
CA MET A 72 0.91 -11.62 27.86
C MET A 72 1.70 -11.78 29.16
N LEU A 73 2.25 -12.97 29.37
CA LEU A 73 3.13 -13.26 30.50
C LEU A 73 4.44 -12.47 30.34
N GLN A 74 4.82 -11.80 31.43
CA GLN A 74 6.02 -10.97 31.51
C GLN A 74 7.07 -11.62 32.43
N PRO A 75 8.37 -11.39 32.18
CA PRO A 75 9.44 -11.69 33.13
C PRO A 75 9.11 -11.13 34.51
N LYS A 76 9.30 -11.93 35.57
CA LYS A 76 9.06 -11.51 36.96
C LYS A 76 10.38 -11.53 37.74
N ALA A 77 10.64 -10.47 38.49
CA ALA A 77 11.83 -10.34 39.35
C ALA A 77 13.15 -10.62 38.60
N GLY A 78 13.28 -10.10 37.37
CA GLY A 78 14.48 -10.27 36.54
C GLY A 78 14.69 -11.67 35.95
N LYS A 79 13.77 -12.62 36.17
CA LYS A 79 13.87 -13.97 35.61
C LYS A 79 13.21 -14.04 34.23
N PRO A 80 13.88 -14.63 33.22
CA PRO A 80 13.28 -14.83 31.90
C PRO A 80 12.06 -15.77 31.99
N LEU A 81 11.21 -15.72 30.97
CA LEU A 81 10.06 -16.62 30.87
C LEU A 81 10.53 -18.08 30.77
N ASN A 82 9.89 -18.96 31.52
CA ASN A 82 10.15 -20.39 31.39
C ASN A 82 9.48 -20.95 30.11
N PRO A 83 9.86 -22.16 29.64
CA PRO A 83 9.32 -22.73 28.40
C PRO A 83 7.80 -22.86 28.37
N PHE A 84 7.18 -23.14 29.52
CA PHE A 84 5.72 -23.22 29.63
C PHE A 84 5.07 -21.84 29.42
N GLN A 85 5.58 -20.80 30.07
CA GLN A 85 5.10 -19.43 29.92
C GLN A 85 5.28 -18.92 28.49
N ILE A 86 6.41 -19.24 27.85
CA ILE A 86 6.64 -18.94 26.43
C ILE A 86 5.59 -19.63 25.55
N SER A 87 5.34 -20.92 25.79
CA SER A 87 4.34 -21.69 25.03
C SER A 87 2.93 -21.09 25.19
N GLU A 88 2.54 -20.69 26.41
CA GLU A 88 1.25 -20.06 26.68
C GLU A 88 1.12 -18.70 25.97
N ASN A 89 2.16 -17.86 25.98
CA ASN A 89 2.18 -16.61 25.22
C ASN A 89 1.96 -16.87 23.73
N VAL A 90 2.72 -17.79 23.14
CA VAL A 90 2.61 -18.12 21.72
C VAL A 90 1.21 -18.66 21.38
N LYS A 91 0.65 -19.56 22.19
CA LYS A 91 -0.72 -20.08 21.98
C LYS A 91 -1.75 -18.95 22.00
N TYR A 92 -1.64 -18.03 22.95
CA TYR A 92 -2.54 -16.90 23.06
C TYR A 92 -2.45 -15.99 21.82
N VAL A 93 -1.24 -15.66 21.37
CA VAL A 93 -1.01 -14.86 20.17
C VAL A 93 -1.58 -15.53 18.92
N LEU A 94 -1.29 -16.83 18.71
CA LEU A 94 -1.83 -17.57 17.56
C LEU A 94 -3.35 -17.66 17.61
N LYS A 95 -3.96 -17.78 18.79
CA LYS A 95 -5.42 -17.72 18.95
C LYS A 95 -5.95 -16.36 18.50
N CYS A 96 -5.39 -15.25 19.01
CA CYS A 96 -5.82 -13.90 18.64
C CYS A 96 -5.68 -13.65 17.14
N MET A 97 -4.59 -14.13 16.52
CA MET A 97 -4.40 -14.00 15.08
C MET A 97 -5.45 -14.77 14.26
N ARG A 98 -5.83 -15.98 14.71
CA ARG A 98 -6.93 -16.74 14.08
C ARG A 98 -8.27 -16.05 14.25
N ASP A 99 -8.56 -15.53 15.44
CA ASP A 99 -9.78 -14.77 15.72
C ASP A 99 -9.84 -13.48 14.88
N ALA A 100 -8.69 -12.90 14.54
CA ALA A 100 -8.55 -11.78 13.60
C ALA A 100 -8.66 -12.18 12.11
N GLY A 101 -8.93 -13.44 11.79
CA GLY A 101 -9.17 -13.95 10.44
C GLY A 101 -7.92 -14.40 9.67
N MET A 102 -6.77 -14.58 10.33
CA MET A 102 -5.58 -15.18 9.68
C MET A 102 -5.70 -16.70 9.61
N ASN A 103 -5.37 -17.29 8.46
CA ASN A 103 -5.40 -18.74 8.29
C ASN A 103 -4.11 -19.38 8.82
N LEU A 104 -4.13 -19.75 10.10
CA LEU A 104 -3.00 -20.39 10.81
C LEU A 104 -3.32 -21.82 11.23
N THR A 105 -4.05 -22.55 10.39
CA THR A 105 -4.47 -23.95 10.64
C THR A 105 -3.29 -24.92 10.65
N THR A 106 -2.24 -24.61 9.92
CA THR A 106 -1.04 -25.46 9.79
C THR A 106 0.05 -25.16 10.80
N ILE A 107 -0.11 -24.14 11.66
CA ILE A 107 0.96 -23.64 12.56
C ILE A 107 0.57 -23.85 14.02
N GLY A 108 1.41 -24.59 14.74
CA GLY A 108 1.31 -24.81 16.17
C GLY A 108 2.26 -23.93 17.00
N ALA A 109 2.03 -23.90 18.31
CA ALA A 109 2.91 -23.17 19.22
C ALA A 109 4.34 -23.72 19.21
N SER A 110 4.52 -25.04 19.08
CA SER A 110 5.83 -25.68 18.97
C SER A 110 6.63 -25.18 17.77
N ASP A 111 5.99 -24.92 16.62
CA ASP A 111 6.67 -24.46 15.42
C ASP A 111 7.29 -23.08 15.62
N VAL A 112 6.60 -22.21 16.38
CA VAL A 112 7.08 -20.88 16.77
C VAL A 112 8.14 -20.96 17.85
N THR A 113 7.90 -21.69 18.94
CA THR A 113 8.86 -21.77 20.06
C THR A 113 10.17 -22.44 19.67
N GLU A 114 10.13 -23.40 18.74
CA GLU A 114 11.32 -24.05 18.19
C GLU A 114 11.97 -23.21 17.08
N GLY A 115 11.25 -22.28 16.45
CA GLY A 115 11.75 -21.45 15.36
C GLY A 115 11.88 -22.21 14.05
N ARG A 116 10.90 -23.06 13.70
CA ARG A 116 10.92 -23.90 12.49
C ARG A 116 10.72 -23.03 11.26
N ALA A 117 11.82 -22.54 10.69
CA ALA A 117 11.83 -21.54 9.62
C ALA A 117 10.77 -21.77 8.53
N TYR A 118 10.74 -22.96 7.91
CA TYR A 118 9.76 -23.28 6.85
C TYR A 118 8.29 -23.08 7.25
N MET A 119 7.92 -23.46 8.47
CA MET A 119 6.54 -23.28 8.97
C MET A 119 6.21 -21.80 9.20
N LEU A 120 7.22 -21.00 9.55
CA LEU A 120 7.05 -19.60 9.89
C LEU A 120 6.84 -18.70 8.68
N PHE A 121 7.24 -19.10 7.47
CA PHE A 121 6.92 -18.34 6.25
C PHE A 121 5.41 -18.21 6.02
N GLY A 122 4.64 -19.27 6.31
CA GLY A 122 3.18 -19.20 6.27
C GLY A 122 2.62 -18.14 7.24
N LEU A 123 3.17 -18.07 8.45
CA LEU A 123 2.80 -17.06 9.46
C LEU A 123 3.19 -15.65 9.01
N PHE A 124 4.42 -15.48 8.53
CA PHE A 124 4.95 -14.20 8.05
C PHE A 124 4.09 -13.66 6.91
N PHE A 125 3.72 -14.50 5.95
CA PHE A 125 2.86 -14.11 4.86
C PHE A 125 1.46 -13.67 5.34
N GLN A 126 0.84 -14.40 6.28
CA GLN A 126 -0.46 -13.99 6.83
C GLN A 126 -0.39 -12.65 7.56
N LEU A 127 0.67 -12.41 8.35
CA LEU A 127 0.87 -11.14 9.05
C LEU A 127 1.11 -9.99 8.07
N PHE A 128 1.97 -10.22 7.09
CA PHE A 128 2.27 -9.25 6.06
C PHE A 128 1.02 -8.87 5.27
N LYS A 129 0.26 -9.87 4.79
CA LYS A 129 -1.01 -9.65 4.09
C LYS A 129 -1.97 -8.84 4.96
N LYS A 130 -2.21 -9.26 6.21
CA LYS A 130 -3.11 -8.57 7.12
C LYS A 130 -2.70 -7.12 7.35
N GLY A 131 -1.40 -6.85 7.47
CA GLY A 131 -0.84 -5.52 7.62
C GLY A 131 -1.08 -4.61 6.41
N ASN A 132 -0.88 -5.11 5.19
CA ASN A 132 -1.15 -4.33 3.99
C ASN A 132 -2.65 -4.13 3.75
N ASP A 133 -3.47 -5.14 4.05
CA ASP A 133 -4.93 -5.02 4.01
C ASP A 133 -5.39 -3.92 4.98
N ARG A 134 -4.81 -3.83 6.19
CA ARG A 134 -5.07 -2.74 7.14
C ARG A 134 -4.70 -1.38 6.53
N LEU A 135 -3.48 -1.22 6.02
CA LEU A 135 -3.04 0.05 5.44
C LEU A 135 -3.95 0.49 4.29
N LEU A 136 -4.29 -0.44 3.40
CA LEU A 136 -5.21 -0.17 2.29
C LEU A 136 -6.59 0.27 2.79
N GLN A 137 -7.15 -0.41 3.79
CA GLN A 137 -8.42 -0.03 4.40
C GLN A 137 -8.39 1.37 5.03
N GLU A 138 -7.31 1.72 5.72
CA GLU A 138 -7.13 3.07 6.27
C GLU A 138 -7.10 4.15 5.18
N GLU A 139 -6.48 3.88 4.04
CA GLU A 139 -6.50 4.81 2.90
C GLU A 139 -7.87 4.91 2.26
N ILE A 140 -8.56 3.78 2.07
CA ILE A 140 -9.91 3.75 1.53
C ILE A 140 -10.84 4.57 2.44
N GLN A 141 -10.75 4.40 3.75
CA GLN A 141 -11.55 5.16 4.69
C GLN A 141 -11.23 6.66 4.68
N ARG A 142 -9.94 7.02 4.55
CA ARG A 142 -9.54 8.44 4.37
C ARG A 142 -10.10 9.03 3.08
N ALA A 143 -10.01 8.32 1.97
CA ALA A 143 -10.58 8.75 0.69
C ALA A 143 -12.10 8.91 0.79
N ARG A 144 -12.79 7.96 1.44
CA ARG A 144 -14.23 8.00 1.70
C ARG A 144 -14.63 9.23 2.51
N ASN A 145 -13.93 9.53 3.61
CA ASN A 145 -14.22 10.71 4.43
C ASN A 145 -14.09 12.00 3.62
N ARG A 146 -13.04 12.13 2.80
CA ARG A 146 -12.86 13.28 1.89
C ARG A 146 -14.00 13.40 0.88
N MET A 147 -14.45 12.29 0.29
CA MET A 147 -15.59 12.30 -0.63
C MET A 147 -16.88 12.77 0.05
N MET A 148 -17.14 12.33 1.29
CA MET A 148 -18.29 12.79 2.07
C MET A 148 -18.24 14.29 2.37
N GLU A 149 -17.07 14.80 2.78
CA GLU A 149 -16.86 16.24 3.02
C GLU A 149 -17.14 17.09 1.76
N MET A 150 -16.94 16.50 0.57
CA MET A 150 -17.17 17.13 -0.73
C MET A 150 -18.59 16.91 -1.28
N GLY A 151 -19.46 16.20 -0.55
CA GLY A 151 -20.83 15.90 -0.99
C GLY A 151 -20.92 14.89 -2.14
N ILE A 152 -19.88 14.09 -2.37
CA ILE A 152 -19.82 13.10 -3.44
C ILE A 152 -20.41 11.79 -2.93
N ALA A 153 -21.46 11.31 -3.61
CA ALA A 153 -22.02 9.99 -3.34
C ALA A 153 -21.02 8.89 -3.72
N PHE A 154 -20.84 7.90 -2.86
CA PHE A 154 -20.01 6.73 -3.13
C PHE A 154 -20.83 5.44 -2.94
N ASP A 155 -20.51 4.41 -3.71
CA ASP A 155 -21.16 3.11 -3.66
C ASP A 155 -20.36 2.15 -2.76
N GLU A 156 -20.94 1.78 -1.61
CA GLU A 156 -20.30 0.89 -0.62
C GLU A 156 -19.91 -0.47 -1.20
N ALA A 157 -20.69 -1.01 -2.14
CA ALA A 157 -20.41 -2.32 -2.72
C ALA A 157 -19.17 -2.30 -3.63
N LYS A 158 -18.79 -1.11 -4.15
CA LYS A 158 -17.58 -0.92 -4.96
C LYS A 158 -16.33 -0.69 -4.13
N MET A 159 -16.45 -0.53 -2.81
CA MET A 159 -15.32 -0.20 -1.93
C MET A 159 -14.68 -1.40 -1.23
N SER A 160 -14.88 -2.62 -1.72
CA SER A 160 -14.09 -3.74 -1.20
C SER A 160 -12.60 -3.57 -1.56
N PRO A 161 -11.65 -3.94 -0.68
CA PRO A 161 -10.21 -3.78 -0.95
C PRO A 161 -9.77 -4.43 -2.25
N ASP A 162 -10.28 -5.64 -2.48
CA ASP A 162 -10.04 -6.43 -3.69
C ASP A 162 -10.50 -5.68 -4.95
N ARG A 163 -11.69 -5.08 -4.90
CA ARG A 163 -12.24 -4.31 -6.01
C ARG A 163 -11.43 -3.05 -6.27
N ILE A 164 -11.11 -2.31 -5.21
CA ILE A 164 -10.31 -1.08 -5.29
C ILE A 164 -8.93 -1.37 -5.85
N LEU A 165 -8.30 -2.47 -5.43
CA LEU A 165 -7.00 -2.88 -5.96
C LEU A 165 -7.10 -3.18 -7.47
N MET A 166 -8.08 -3.97 -7.89
CA MET A 166 -8.28 -4.26 -9.31
C MET A 166 -8.56 -3.01 -10.14
N ASP A 167 -9.49 -2.16 -9.69
CA ASP A 167 -9.86 -0.94 -10.40
C ASP A 167 -8.67 0.02 -10.52
N PHE A 168 -7.85 0.16 -9.47
CA PHE A 168 -6.63 0.96 -9.48
C PHE A 168 -5.64 0.55 -10.57
N PHE A 169 -5.33 -0.75 -10.69
CA PHE A 169 -4.42 -1.25 -11.72
C PHE A 169 -5.04 -1.22 -13.13
N ASN A 170 -6.34 -1.48 -13.23
CA ASN A 170 -7.08 -1.44 -14.49
C ASN A 170 -7.17 -0.02 -15.06
N GLU A 171 -7.40 0.98 -14.22
CA GLU A 171 -7.36 2.40 -14.56
C GLU A 171 -5.97 2.79 -15.08
N GLY A 172 -4.91 2.42 -14.35
CA GLY A 172 -3.53 2.68 -14.78
C GLY A 172 -3.20 2.05 -16.14
N SER A 173 -3.72 0.85 -16.40
CA SER A 173 -3.58 0.18 -17.69
C SER A 173 -4.38 0.87 -18.82
N GLN A 174 -5.61 1.31 -18.54
CA GLN A 174 -6.46 2.03 -19.51
C GLN A 174 -5.87 3.38 -19.90
N LEU A 175 -5.30 4.14 -18.95
CA LEU A 175 -4.60 5.39 -19.21
C LEU A 175 -3.37 5.24 -20.12
N MET A 176 -2.86 4.01 -20.26
CA MET A 176 -1.74 3.68 -21.14
C MET A 176 -2.18 2.96 -22.42
N ASP A 177 -3.49 2.98 -22.75
CA ASP A 177 -4.09 2.27 -23.88
C ASP A 177 -3.76 0.77 -23.94
N SER A 178 -3.46 0.17 -22.78
CA SER A 178 -3.14 -1.24 -22.66
C SER A 178 -4.40 -2.09 -22.58
N LYS A 179 -4.43 -3.17 -23.37
CA LYS A 179 -5.53 -4.15 -23.37
C LYS A 179 -5.51 -5.08 -22.16
N LYS A 180 -4.43 -5.09 -21.37
CA LYS A 180 -4.31 -5.96 -20.19
C LYS A 180 -5.19 -5.40 -19.07
N GLN A 181 -6.01 -6.24 -18.48
CA GLN A 181 -6.86 -5.89 -17.35
C GLN A 181 -6.85 -7.07 -16.37
N ALA A 182 -6.75 -6.80 -15.07
CA ALA A 182 -6.94 -7.78 -14.01
C ALA A 182 -8.43 -8.14 -13.91
N ARG A 183 -8.72 -9.44 -14.00
CA ARG A 183 -10.07 -10.00 -13.78
C ARG A 183 -10.26 -10.58 -12.38
N SER A 184 -9.15 -10.76 -11.67
CA SER A 184 -9.09 -11.19 -10.30
C SER A 184 -7.99 -10.45 -9.57
N VAL A 185 -8.08 -10.36 -8.24
CA VAL A 185 -7.08 -9.69 -7.40
C VAL A 185 -5.71 -10.30 -7.60
N LYS A 186 -5.62 -11.62 -7.82
CA LYS A 186 -4.37 -12.32 -8.09
C LYS A 186 -3.63 -11.80 -9.33
N GLU A 187 -4.38 -11.30 -10.32
CA GLU A 187 -3.81 -10.80 -11.57
C GLU A 187 -3.21 -9.40 -11.44
N VAL A 188 -3.48 -8.65 -10.37
CA VAL A 188 -2.88 -7.31 -10.18
C VAL A 188 -1.37 -7.37 -9.99
N ALA A 189 -0.84 -8.54 -9.61
CA ALA A 189 0.59 -8.82 -9.50
C ALA A 189 1.27 -9.07 -10.88
N ASP A 190 0.61 -8.73 -12.00
CA ASP A 190 1.20 -8.81 -13.34
C ASP A 190 2.16 -7.63 -13.58
N LEU A 191 3.37 -7.93 -14.03
CA LEU A 191 4.41 -6.92 -14.31
C LEU A 191 3.92 -5.82 -15.26
N ASN A 192 3.11 -6.14 -16.28
CA ASN A 192 2.63 -5.13 -17.23
C ASN A 192 1.60 -4.20 -16.60
N LEU A 193 0.75 -4.70 -15.69
CA LEU A 193 -0.20 -3.87 -14.95
C LEU A 193 0.54 -2.93 -13.98
N ILE A 194 1.54 -3.47 -13.28
CA ILE A 194 2.43 -2.69 -12.42
C ILE A 194 3.13 -1.59 -13.24
N ALA A 195 3.75 -1.94 -14.36
CA ALA A 195 4.46 -1.00 -15.21
C ALA A 195 3.54 0.08 -15.80
N SER A 196 2.35 -0.29 -16.28
CA SER A 196 1.36 0.67 -16.80
C SER A 196 0.89 1.64 -15.71
N THR A 197 0.77 1.14 -14.48
CA THR A 197 0.46 1.97 -13.33
C THR A 197 1.60 2.93 -13.02
N PHE A 198 2.86 2.50 -13.03
CA PHE A 198 4.00 3.42 -12.87
C PHE A 198 4.07 4.47 -13.99
N ALA A 199 3.82 4.09 -15.25
CA ALA A 199 3.80 5.03 -16.38
C ALA A 199 2.71 6.11 -16.22
N SER A 200 1.50 5.71 -15.82
CA SER A 200 0.38 6.64 -15.62
C SER A 200 0.47 7.46 -14.33
N ARG A 201 1.18 6.98 -13.31
CA ARG A 201 1.27 7.62 -11.99
C ARG A 201 2.55 8.46 -11.83
N CYS A 202 3.59 8.13 -12.58
CA CYS A 202 4.90 8.77 -12.50
C CYS A 202 5.49 9.09 -13.89
N PRO A 203 4.77 9.79 -14.80
CA PRO A 203 5.23 9.99 -16.19
C PRO A 203 6.58 10.72 -16.32
N GLY A 204 6.97 11.52 -15.31
CA GLY A 204 8.29 12.17 -15.28
C GLY A 204 9.45 11.29 -14.80
N LYS A 205 9.16 10.15 -14.18
CA LYS A 205 10.16 9.21 -13.62
C LYS A 205 10.16 7.85 -14.31
N PHE A 206 9.01 7.45 -14.87
CA PHE A 206 8.81 6.19 -15.58
C PHE A 206 8.26 6.46 -16.98
N SER A 207 9.13 6.30 -17.99
CA SER A 207 8.77 6.49 -19.41
C SER A 207 7.90 5.35 -19.95
N THR A 208 6.97 5.69 -20.84
CA THR A 208 6.13 4.72 -21.55
C THR A 208 6.94 3.79 -22.45
N SER A 209 8.14 4.20 -22.86
CA SER A 209 9.08 3.36 -23.64
C SER A 209 9.44 2.06 -22.92
N PHE A 210 9.40 2.03 -21.59
CA PHE A 210 9.66 0.81 -20.82
C PHE A 210 8.56 -0.24 -21.00
N LEU A 211 7.32 0.14 -21.36
CA LEU A 211 6.21 -0.79 -21.58
C LEU A 211 6.43 -1.70 -22.80
N GLN A 212 7.23 -1.25 -23.77
CA GLN A 212 7.58 -2.01 -24.98
C GLN A 212 8.99 -2.63 -24.87
N GLY A 213 9.71 -2.37 -23.78
CA GLY A 213 11.08 -2.83 -23.55
C GLY A 213 11.16 -4.24 -22.97
N ASP A 214 12.38 -4.66 -22.65
CA ASP A 214 12.61 -5.93 -21.98
C ASP A 214 12.14 -5.90 -20.51
N GLN A 215 11.66 -7.05 -20.03
CA GLN A 215 11.09 -7.16 -18.69
C GLN A 215 12.09 -6.84 -17.58
N ALA A 216 13.38 -7.14 -17.77
CA ALA A 216 14.40 -6.92 -16.75
C ALA A 216 14.69 -5.43 -16.57
N SER A 217 14.85 -4.68 -17.66
CA SER A 217 15.02 -3.22 -17.63
C SER A 217 13.78 -2.53 -17.07
N MET A 218 12.58 -3.00 -17.46
CA MET A 218 11.31 -2.50 -16.93
C MET A 218 11.22 -2.71 -15.41
N ALA A 219 11.47 -3.93 -14.93
CA ALA A 219 11.46 -4.25 -13.50
C ALA A 219 12.50 -3.45 -12.72
N LYS A 220 13.73 -3.31 -13.23
CA LYS A 220 14.76 -2.47 -12.59
C LYS A 220 14.31 -1.02 -12.47
N LYS A 221 13.71 -0.46 -13.51
CA LYS A 221 13.21 0.92 -13.46
C LYS A 221 12.04 1.08 -12.50
N ILE A 222 11.15 0.09 -12.40
CA ILE A 222 10.07 0.07 -11.40
C ILE A 222 10.65 0.17 -9.99
N ILE A 223 11.66 -0.66 -9.64
CA ILE A 223 12.28 -0.63 -8.32
C ILE A 223 13.01 0.69 -8.04
N GLU A 224 13.71 1.24 -9.05
CA GLU A 224 14.38 2.54 -8.93
C GLU A 224 13.37 3.65 -8.60
N VAL A 225 12.28 3.75 -9.37
CA VAL A 225 11.24 4.77 -9.16
C VAL A 225 10.53 4.55 -7.83
N ALA A 226 10.23 3.30 -7.46
CA ALA A 226 9.61 2.97 -6.17
C ALA A 226 10.46 3.46 -5.00
N LYS A 227 11.77 3.27 -5.05
CA LYS A 227 12.71 3.79 -4.03
C LYS A 227 12.73 5.31 -4.02
N GLU A 228 12.75 5.94 -5.20
CA GLU A 228 12.78 7.40 -5.32
C GLU A 228 11.52 8.08 -4.76
N ILE A 229 10.35 7.43 -4.86
CA ILE A 229 9.09 7.93 -4.29
C ILE A 229 8.86 7.48 -2.84
N GLY A 230 9.82 6.76 -2.24
CA GLY A 230 9.77 6.35 -0.83
C GLY A 230 8.84 5.18 -0.53
N MET A 231 8.59 4.29 -1.51
CA MET A 231 7.92 3.02 -1.23
C MET A 231 8.81 2.07 -0.41
N PRO A 232 8.22 1.17 0.40
CA PRO A 232 8.99 0.18 1.15
C PRO A 232 9.81 -0.76 0.24
N ASP A 233 11.00 -1.14 0.71
CA ASP A 233 11.87 -2.10 0.02
C ASP A 233 11.38 -3.54 0.27
N SER A 234 10.35 -3.94 -0.47
CA SER A 234 9.63 -5.21 -0.29
C SER A 234 9.93 -6.28 -1.35
N VAL A 235 10.47 -5.90 -2.51
CA VAL A 235 10.71 -6.80 -3.66
C VAL A 235 11.93 -6.37 -4.47
N THR A 236 12.56 -7.32 -5.17
CA THR A 236 13.62 -7.03 -6.14
C THR A 236 13.08 -7.04 -7.58
N ALA A 237 13.90 -6.58 -8.53
CA ALA A 237 13.54 -6.64 -9.95
C ALA A 237 13.40 -8.09 -10.43
N GLU A 238 14.24 -9.00 -9.90
CA GLU A 238 14.16 -10.43 -10.16
C GLU A 238 12.82 -11.01 -9.67
N ASP A 239 12.34 -10.63 -8.48
CA ASP A 239 11.05 -11.09 -7.95
C ASP A 239 9.88 -10.70 -8.87
N LEU A 240 9.93 -9.50 -9.45
CA LEU A 240 8.93 -9.01 -10.40
C LEU A 240 8.95 -9.78 -11.72
N VAL A 241 10.15 -10.07 -12.26
CA VAL A 241 10.32 -10.80 -13.53
C VAL A 241 9.96 -12.28 -13.38
N GLU A 242 10.37 -12.92 -12.28
CA GLU A 242 10.06 -14.33 -11.96
C GLU A 242 8.58 -14.52 -11.55
N ASN A 243 7.86 -13.42 -11.34
CA ASN A 243 6.49 -13.39 -10.81
C ASN A 243 6.37 -14.21 -9.51
N ASN A 244 7.20 -13.88 -8.51
CA ASN A 244 6.96 -14.39 -7.17
C ASN A 244 5.62 -13.83 -6.67
N SER A 245 4.55 -14.62 -6.86
CA SER A 245 3.17 -14.18 -6.66
C SER A 245 2.89 -13.57 -5.29
N GLN A 246 3.63 -13.97 -4.25
CA GLN A 246 3.47 -13.40 -2.91
C GLN A 246 4.10 -12.01 -2.85
N LEU A 247 5.40 -11.93 -3.16
CA LEU A 247 6.16 -10.69 -3.14
C LEU A 247 5.59 -9.64 -4.11
N THR A 248 5.25 -10.03 -5.33
CA THR A 248 4.71 -9.11 -6.33
C THR A 248 3.30 -8.61 -5.95
N MET A 249 2.47 -9.47 -5.34
CA MET A 249 1.19 -9.02 -4.78
C MET A 249 1.38 -8.00 -3.65
N MET A 250 2.35 -8.26 -2.78
CA MET A 250 2.69 -7.35 -1.68
C MET A 250 3.12 -5.99 -2.21
N PHE A 251 3.99 -5.98 -3.22
CA PHE A 251 4.38 -4.75 -3.90
C PHE A 251 3.17 -4.03 -4.53
N ALA A 252 2.29 -4.77 -5.21
CA ALA A 252 1.09 -4.20 -5.81
C ALA A 252 0.14 -3.56 -4.77
N GLN A 253 -0.04 -4.18 -3.60
CA GLN A 253 -0.79 -3.59 -2.49
C GLN A 253 -0.13 -2.32 -1.96
N GLN A 254 1.20 -2.33 -1.80
CA GLN A 254 1.95 -1.15 -1.36
C GLN A 254 1.88 -0.01 -2.36
N MET A 255 1.90 -0.30 -3.67
CA MET A 255 1.66 0.70 -4.71
C MET A 255 0.28 1.33 -4.53
N ALA A 256 -0.76 0.53 -4.35
CA ALA A 256 -2.11 1.06 -4.17
C ALA A 256 -2.19 1.94 -2.92
N VAL A 257 -1.65 1.49 -1.78
CA VAL A 257 -1.56 2.32 -0.57
C VAL A 257 -0.85 3.65 -0.86
N HIS A 258 0.32 3.61 -1.48
CA HIS A 258 1.12 4.80 -1.79
C HIS A 258 0.42 5.78 -2.75
N PHE A 259 -0.22 5.28 -3.80
CA PHE A 259 -0.82 6.13 -4.83
C PHE A 259 -2.28 6.50 -4.55
N ILE A 260 -3.00 5.78 -3.69
CA ILE A 260 -4.34 6.17 -3.20
C ILE A 260 -4.21 7.26 -2.12
N GLN A 261 -3.12 7.25 -1.32
CA GLN A 261 -2.78 8.32 -0.36
C GLN A 261 -2.74 9.70 -1.00
N VAL A 262 -2.22 9.75 -2.23
CA VAL A 262 -2.22 10.93 -3.06
C VAL A 262 -3.64 11.05 -3.60
N PRO A 263 -4.51 11.94 -3.07
CA PRO A 263 -5.71 12.27 -3.80
C PRO A 263 -5.22 12.77 -5.15
N LYS A 264 -5.46 12.02 -6.22
CA LYS A 264 -5.33 12.61 -7.52
C LYS A 264 -6.58 13.47 -7.71
N PRO A 265 -6.45 14.81 -7.80
CA PRO A 265 -7.37 15.57 -8.61
C PRO A 265 -7.09 15.18 -10.07
N SER A 266 -7.42 13.95 -10.45
CA SER A 266 -7.38 13.53 -11.85
C SER A 266 -8.79 13.16 -12.27
N ASP A 267 -9.31 14.05 -13.10
CA ASP A 267 -10.33 13.86 -14.11
C ASP A 267 -11.75 13.69 -13.60
N GLN A 268 -12.07 12.72 -12.74
CA GLN A 268 -13.47 12.49 -12.38
C GLN A 268 -14.05 13.61 -11.51
N PHE A 269 -13.26 14.17 -10.59
CA PHE A 269 -13.67 15.31 -9.75
C PHE A 269 -13.94 16.59 -10.57
N LEU A 270 -13.04 16.95 -11.49
CA LEU A 270 -13.23 18.12 -12.36
C LEU A 270 -14.38 17.90 -13.35
N ILE A 271 -14.51 16.69 -13.90
CA ILE A 271 -15.60 16.32 -14.80
C ILE A 271 -16.95 16.38 -14.06
N ASP A 272 -17.05 15.85 -12.84
CA ASP A 272 -18.31 15.82 -12.09
C ASP A 272 -18.64 17.20 -11.49
N PHE A 273 -17.65 17.98 -11.07
CA PHE A 273 -17.83 19.39 -10.72
C PHE A 273 -18.34 20.19 -11.93
N MET A 274 -17.75 20.03 -13.11
CA MET A 274 -18.18 20.74 -14.33
C MET A 274 -19.56 20.28 -14.84
N LYS A 275 -19.89 18.98 -14.75
CA LYS A 275 -21.24 18.46 -15.09
C LYS A 275 -22.33 19.00 -14.17
N ASN A 276 -22.02 19.15 -12.88
CA ASN A 276 -22.94 19.70 -11.89
C ASN A 276 -23.05 21.23 -11.98
N ALA A 277 -21.97 21.93 -12.34
CA ALA A 277 -21.96 23.37 -12.53
C ALA A 277 -22.60 23.81 -13.86
N CYS A 278 -22.62 22.96 -14.89
CA CYS A 278 -23.20 23.23 -16.22
C CYS A 278 -24.14 22.08 -16.66
N PRO A 279 -25.45 22.13 -16.33
CA PRO A 279 -26.40 21.12 -16.73
C PRO A 279 -26.75 21.26 -18.22
N GLY A 280 -25.93 20.65 -19.09
CA GLY A 280 -26.15 20.55 -20.53
C GLY A 280 -25.20 19.54 -21.17
N ASN A 281 -25.67 18.78 -22.16
CA ASN A 281 -24.94 17.69 -22.84
C ASN A 281 -23.72 18.19 -23.66
N LEU A 282 -22.70 18.76 -23.02
CA LEU A 282 -21.40 18.99 -23.64
C LEU A 282 -20.47 17.80 -23.37
N LYS A 283 -19.90 17.25 -24.45
CA LYS A 283 -18.74 16.36 -24.37
C LYS A 283 -17.51 17.21 -24.03
N ILE A 284 -17.16 17.27 -22.75
CA ILE A 284 -15.98 17.97 -22.25
C ILE A 284 -14.83 16.96 -22.17
N THR A 285 -13.75 17.23 -22.90
CA THR A 285 -12.45 16.53 -22.81
C THR A 285 -11.43 17.47 -22.14
N PHE A 286 -10.36 16.90 -21.56
CA PHE A 286 -9.33 17.65 -20.83
C PHE A 286 -8.70 18.78 -21.67
N ASP A 287 -8.45 18.51 -22.96
CA ASP A 287 -7.87 19.49 -23.88
C ASP A 287 -8.80 20.69 -24.15
N ASN A 288 -10.13 20.48 -24.17
CA ASN A 288 -11.11 21.54 -24.43
C ASN A 288 -11.24 22.56 -23.27
N VAL A 289 -10.79 22.21 -22.06
CA VAL A 289 -10.89 23.06 -20.86
C VAL A 289 -9.76 24.08 -20.81
N LEU A 290 -8.58 23.73 -21.33
CA LEU A 290 -7.41 24.61 -21.33
C LEU A 290 -7.45 25.67 -22.44
N GLU A 291 -8.23 25.43 -23.51
CA GLU A 291 -8.27 26.28 -24.71
C GLU A 291 -9.45 27.27 -24.76
N ASN A 292 -10.43 27.19 -23.84
CA ASN A 292 -11.66 28.00 -23.89
C ASN A 292 -11.69 29.13 -22.85
N ASP A 293 -11.50 30.38 -23.29
CA ASP A 293 -11.56 31.60 -22.46
C ASP A 293 -12.90 31.73 -21.68
N CYS A 294 -14.01 31.21 -22.22
CA CYS A 294 -15.33 31.23 -21.54
C CYS A 294 -15.41 30.34 -20.28
N LEU A 295 -14.66 29.24 -20.24
CA LEU A 295 -14.62 28.33 -19.07
C LEU A 295 -13.81 28.94 -17.93
N PHE A 296 -12.76 29.69 -18.26
CA PHE A 296 -11.93 30.42 -17.31
C PHE A 296 -12.72 31.57 -16.65
N GLU A 297 -13.50 32.33 -17.43
CA GLU A 297 -14.40 33.37 -16.91
C GLU A 297 -15.50 32.84 -15.98
N LEU A 298 -16.05 31.65 -16.27
CA LEU A 298 -17.11 31.04 -15.46
C LEU A 298 -16.58 30.56 -14.09
N ILE A 299 -15.36 30.04 -14.03
CA ILE A 299 -14.69 29.65 -12.79
C ILE A 299 -14.34 30.90 -11.96
N ALA A 300 -13.87 31.96 -12.61
CA ALA A 300 -13.57 33.24 -11.94
C ALA A 300 -14.82 33.87 -11.30
N LYS A 301 -15.99 33.71 -11.92
CA LYS A 301 -17.24 34.28 -11.44
C LYS A 301 -17.88 33.53 -10.26
N ASN A 302 -17.67 32.21 -10.16
CA ASN A 302 -18.35 31.36 -9.18
C ASN A 302 -17.46 30.82 -8.05
N ALA A 303 -16.13 30.76 -8.26
CA ALA A 303 -15.18 30.28 -7.25
C ALA A 303 -13.83 31.03 -7.35
N PRO A 304 -13.80 32.35 -7.08
CA PRO A 304 -12.63 33.21 -7.34
C PRO A 304 -11.38 32.82 -6.53
N GLU A 305 -11.55 32.17 -5.38
CA GLU A 305 -10.46 31.80 -4.47
C GLU A 305 -9.66 30.57 -4.92
N THR A 306 -10.21 29.79 -5.85
CA THR A 306 -9.59 28.58 -6.41
C THR A 306 -8.54 28.94 -7.46
N ILE A 307 -8.75 30.03 -8.21
CA ILE A 307 -7.80 30.53 -9.23
C ILE A 307 -6.52 31.05 -8.58
N THR A 308 -6.64 31.75 -7.46
CA THR A 308 -5.53 32.39 -6.75
C THR A 308 -4.58 31.40 -6.09
N LYS A 309 -5.04 30.19 -5.73
CA LYS A 309 -4.24 29.20 -4.99
C LYS A 309 -3.57 28.12 -5.85
N GLN A 310 -4.11 27.78 -7.03
CA GLN A 310 -3.64 26.62 -7.80
C GLN A 310 -3.00 26.93 -9.17
N TYR A 311 -3.31 28.06 -9.82
CA TYR A 311 -2.92 28.30 -11.22
C TYR A 311 -1.78 29.31 -11.43
N VAL A 312 -1.22 29.86 -10.35
CA VAL A 312 -0.13 30.86 -10.44
C VAL A 312 1.22 30.17 -10.49
N LYS A 313 1.61 29.66 -11.67
CA LYS A 313 3.00 29.23 -11.94
C LYS A 313 3.59 29.70 -13.27
N THR A 314 2.83 30.38 -14.13
CA THR A 314 3.38 30.99 -15.35
C THR A 314 2.90 32.44 -15.50
N ALA A 315 3.85 33.33 -15.85
CA ALA A 315 3.65 34.77 -15.94
C ALA A 315 2.46 35.22 -16.83
N PRO A 316 2.14 34.56 -17.96
CA PRO A 316 1.00 34.95 -18.80
C PRO A 316 -0.37 34.72 -18.12
N ILE A 317 -0.48 33.64 -17.33
CA ILE A 317 -1.72 33.27 -16.62
C ILE A 317 -1.95 34.22 -15.45
N GLN A 318 -0.89 34.58 -14.73
CA GLN A 318 -0.95 35.53 -13.62
C GLN A 318 -1.39 36.93 -14.08
N GLN A 319 -0.86 37.42 -15.21
CA GLN A 319 -1.20 38.73 -15.75
C GLN A 319 -2.65 38.81 -16.25
N LYS A 320 -3.18 37.73 -16.88
CA LYS A 320 -4.59 37.62 -17.26
C LYS A 320 -5.52 37.54 -16.03
N ALA A 321 -5.14 36.79 -14.99
CA ALA A 321 -5.90 36.70 -13.75
C ALA A 321 -5.98 38.05 -13.01
N GLU A 322 -4.87 38.80 -12.94
CA GLU A 322 -4.82 40.13 -12.32
C GLU A 322 -5.65 41.18 -13.09
N GLN A 323 -5.78 41.06 -14.41
CA GLN A 323 -6.64 41.95 -15.21
C GLN A 323 -8.13 41.66 -15.00
N LEU A 324 -8.53 40.39 -14.93
CA LEU A 324 -9.93 39.99 -14.70
C LEU A 324 -10.42 40.34 -13.29
N CYS A 325 -9.58 40.20 -12.26
CA CYS A 325 -9.92 40.61 -10.88
C CYS A 325 -10.16 42.13 -10.74
N LYS A 326 -9.63 42.95 -11.65
CA LYS A 326 -9.88 44.40 -11.70
C LYS A 326 -11.19 44.79 -12.40
N VAL A 327 -11.79 43.87 -13.15
CA VAL A 327 -13.06 44.08 -13.86
C VAL A 327 -14.26 43.61 -13.02
N ILE A 328 -14.01 42.69 -12.06
CA ILE A 328 -15.04 42.08 -11.22
C ILE A 328 -15.24 42.81 -9.87
N ASN A 329 -14.25 43.60 -9.42
CA ASN A 329 -14.38 44.52 -8.27
C ASN A 329 -14.75 45.94 -8.73
#